data_AF-A0A150KAW2-F1
#
_entry.id   AF-A0A150KAW2-F1
#
_cell.length_a   1.000
_cell.length_b   1.000
_cell.length_c   1.000
_cell.angle_alpha   90.00
_cell.angle_beta   90.00
_cell.angle_gamma   90.00
#
_symmetry.space_group_name_H-M   'P 1'
#
loop_
_entity.id
_entity.type
_entity.pdbx_description
1 polymer ?
#
loop_
_entity_poly.entity_id
_entity_poly.type
_entity_poly.pdbx_seq_one_letter_code
_entity_poly.pdbx_strand_id
1 'polypeptide(L)'
;MFQSKMEKIIKDKLNEGWNSPQGNSTLTISKELLLEYLVSSFMGVVIWWIKNDLPLPAEEVSSQFSKIVAYGHLKTAGIAVKE
;
A
#
# COMPACT_ATOMS: atom_id res chain seq x y z
N MET A 1 8.99 -2.96 17.89
CA MET A 1 10.35 -2.89 17.29
C MET A 1 10.37 -3.34 15.83
N PHE A 2 9.78 -4.49 15.48
CA PHE A 2 9.68 -4.94 14.08
C PHE A 2 8.82 -4.00 13.22
N GLN A 3 7.57 -3.76 13.63
CA GLN A 3 6.62 -2.92 12.89
C GLN A 3 7.19 -1.53 12.57
N SER A 4 7.68 -0.79 13.57
CA SER A 4 8.22 0.56 13.36
C SER A 4 9.46 0.59 12.46
N LYS A 5 10.30 -0.47 12.47
CA LYS A 5 11.43 -0.58 11.53
C LYS A 5 10.95 -0.85 10.10
N MET A 6 9.96 -1.73 9.94
CA MET A 6 9.38 -2.03 8.62
C MET A 6 8.66 -0.82 8.02
N GLU A 7 7.85 -0.12 8.80
CA GLU A 7 7.19 1.12 8.39
C GLU A 7 8.19 2.16 7.88
N LYS A 8 9.32 2.32 8.59
CA LYS A 8 10.40 3.21 8.17
C LYS A 8 10.99 2.77 6.81
N ILE A 9 11.35 1.50 6.66
CA ILE A 9 11.93 0.96 5.40
C ILE A 9 10.97 1.19 4.23
N ILE A 10 9.67 0.97 4.43
CA ILE A 10 8.65 1.16 3.40
C ILE A 10 8.51 2.65 3.04
N LYS A 11 8.45 3.52 4.06
CA LYS A 11 8.40 4.98 3.87
C LYS A 11 9.61 5.48 3.09
N ASP A 12 10.81 5.02 3.43
CA ASP A 12 12.06 5.40 2.77
C ASP A 12 12.03 4.98 1.28
N LYS A 13 11.66 3.73 0.97
CA LYS A 13 11.51 3.24 -0.40
C LYS A 13 10.46 3.99 -1.23
N LEU A 14 9.31 4.31 -0.65
CA LEU A 14 8.26 5.06 -1.35
C LEU A 14 8.69 6.51 -1.63
N ASN A 15 9.42 7.13 -0.70
CA ASN A 15 9.96 8.47 -0.88
C ASN A 15 11.03 8.54 -1.98
N GLU A 16 11.89 7.52 -2.11
CA GLU A 16 12.87 7.40 -3.20
C GLU A 16 12.20 7.42 -4.58
N GLY A 17 11.09 6.69 -4.75
CA GLY A 17 10.33 6.67 -6.00
C GLY A 17 9.62 8.00 -6.33
N TRP A 18 9.29 8.80 -5.33
CA TRP A 18 8.55 10.06 -5.50
C TRP A 18 9.43 11.27 -5.82
N ASN A 19 10.70 11.25 -5.44
CA ASN A 19 11.64 12.36 -5.68
C ASN A 19 12.10 12.46 -7.15
N SER A 20 11.46 11.73 -8.08
CA SER A 20 11.60 11.93 -9.51
C SER A 20 11.04 13.32 -9.93
N PRO A 21 11.68 14.06 -10.85
CA PRO A 21 11.26 15.41 -11.27
C PRO A 21 9.80 15.55 -11.76
N GLN A 22 9.12 14.42 -12.00
CA GLN A 22 7.73 14.35 -12.49
C GLN A 22 6.68 14.26 -11.37
N GLY A 23 7.08 14.08 -10.11
CA GLY A 23 6.18 13.72 -9.00
C GLY A 23 5.45 14.86 -8.29
N ASN A 24 5.72 16.13 -8.61
CA ASN A 24 5.34 17.24 -7.73
C ASN A 24 4.13 18.10 -8.20
N SER A 25 3.45 17.80 -9.32
CA SER A 25 2.52 18.79 -9.92
C SER A 25 1.08 18.33 -10.23
N THR A 26 0.61 17.15 -9.81
CA THR A 26 -0.77 16.69 -10.16
C THR A 26 -1.55 15.95 -9.07
N LEU A 27 -1.03 15.84 -7.84
CA LEU A 27 -1.78 15.16 -6.78
C LEU A 27 -2.91 16.02 -6.22
N THR A 28 -4.13 15.48 -6.25
CA THR A 28 -5.31 16.05 -5.60
C THR A 28 -5.38 15.75 -4.09
N ILE A 29 -4.46 14.93 -3.56
CA ILE A 29 -4.39 14.51 -2.17
C ILE A 29 -2.99 14.83 -1.61
N SER A 30 -2.89 15.16 -0.33
CA SER A 30 -1.61 15.35 0.35
C SER A 30 -0.69 14.13 0.18
N LYS A 31 0.55 14.37 -0.25
CA LYS A 31 1.60 13.34 -0.36
C LYS A 31 1.83 12.63 0.97
N GLU A 32 1.83 13.36 2.08
CA GLU A 32 1.99 12.79 3.42
C GLU A 32 0.86 11.83 3.76
N LEU A 33 -0.38 12.24 3.48
CA LEU A 33 -1.56 11.40 3.72
C LEU A 33 -1.54 10.13 2.86
N LEU A 34 -1.16 10.26 1.58
CA LEU A 34 -1.03 9.12 0.68
C LEU A 34 0.05 8.14 1.15
N LEU A 35 1.21 8.65 1.57
CA LEU A 35 2.30 7.83 2.10
C LEU A 35 1.87 7.09 3.38
N GLU A 36 1.22 7.80 4.31
CA GLU A 36 0.75 7.19 5.55
C GLU A 36 -0.29 6.10 5.27
N TYR A 37 -1.22 6.35 4.36
CA TYR A 37 -2.22 5.37 3.92
C TYR A 37 -1.56 4.11 3.34
N LEU A 38 -0.61 4.25 2.41
CA LEU A 38 0.05 3.12 1.76
C LEU A 38 0.82 2.27 2.77
N VAL A 39 1.58 2.91 3.66
CA VAL A 39 2.42 2.22 4.65
C VAL A 39 1.55 1.52 5.69
N SER A 40 0.54 2.22 6.21
CA SER A 40 -0.39 1.66 7.21
C SER A 40 -1.20 0.50 6.62
N SER A 41 -1.68 0.63 5.39
CA SER A 41 -2.43 -0.44 4.71
C SER A 41 -1.55 -1.67 4.45
N PHE A 42 -0.32 -1.47 3.97
CA PHE A 42 0.63 -2.56 3.76
C PHE A 42 0.93 -3.30 5.07
N MET A 43 1.24 -2.57 6.15
CA MET A 43 1.53 -3.18 7.43
C MET A 43 0.32 -3.90 8.03
N GLY A 44 -0.88 -3.35 7.87
CA GLY A 44 -2.13 -4.01 8.25
C GLY A 44 -2.27 -5.37 7.59
N VAL A 45 -2.01 -5.47 6.29
CA VAL A 45 -2.06 -6.73 5.53
C VAL A 45 -0.99 -7.72 5.99
N VAL A 46 0.26 -7.28 6.18
CA VAL A 46 1.35 -8.15 6.66
C VAL A 46 1.05 -8.70 8.05
N ILE A 47 0.58 -7.85 8.97
CA ILE A 47 0.22 -8.26 10.33
C ILE A 47 -0.95 -9.24 10.30
N TRP A 48 -2.01 -8.95 9.53
CA TRP A 48 -3.13 -9.86 9.37
C TRP A 48 -2.69 -11.21 8.81
N TRP A 49 -1.88 -11.22 7.75
CA TRP A 49 -1.42 -12.42 7.08
C TRP A 49 -0.61 -13.33 8.02
N ILE A 50 0.35 -12.76 8.75
CA ILE A 50 1.19 -13.50 9.71
C ILE A 50 0.38 -13.98 10.91
N LYS A 51 -0.48 -13.14 11.49
CA LYS A 51 -1.24 -13.49 12.70
C LYS A 51 -2.25 -14.61 12.47
N ASN A 52 -2.73 -14.80 11.25
CA ASN A 52 -3.71 -15.82 10.90
C ASN A 52 -3.08 -17.09 10.30
N ASP A 53 -1.74 -17.18 10.24
CA ASP A 53 -1.00 -18.33 9.71
C ASP A 53 -1.54 -18.81 8.35
N LEU A 54 -1.85 -17.86 7.46
CA LEU A 54 -2.50 -18.18 6.20
C LEU A 54 -1.48 -18.79 5.22
N PRO A 55 -1.81 -19.93 4.56
CA PRO A 55 -0.93 -20.60 3.61
C PRO A 55 -0.91 -19.90 2.23
N LEU A 56 -0.97 -18.56 2.23
CA LEU A 56 -0.89 -17.75 1.02
C LEU A 56 0.58 -17.42 0.73
N PRO A 57 1.08 -17.65 -0.50
CA PRO A 57 2.42 -17.22 -0.88
C PRO A 57 2.57 -15.69 -0.78
N ALA A 58 3.75 -15.22 -0.35
CA ALA A 58 4.04 -13.79 -0.25
C ALA A 58 3.84 -13.06 -1.59
N GLU A 59 4.19 -13.71 -2.71
CA GLU A 59 4.00 -13.20 -4.06
C GLU A 59 2.51 -12.94 -4.37
N GLU A 60 1.64 -13.86 -3.98
CA GLU A 60 0.20 -13.74 -4.17
C GLU A 60 -0.37 -12.58 -3.34
N VAL A 61 -0.01 -12.49 -2.06
CA VAL A 61 -0.44 -11.41 -1.17
C VAL A 61 0.03 -10.04 -1.70
N SER A 62 1.27 -9.96 -2.20
CA SER A 62 1.82 -8.74 -2.78
C SER A 62 1.13 -8.33 -4.08
N SER A 63 0.77 -9.29 -4.93
CA SER A 63 0.04 -9.07 -6.19
C SER A 63 -1.35 -8.52 -5.93
N GLN A 64 -2.08 -9.12 -4.97
CA GLN A 64 -3.41 -8.65 -4.57
C GLN A 64 -3.35 -7.26 -3.95
N PHE A 65 -2.41 -7.00 -3.04
CA PHE A 65 -2.24 -5.67 -2.45
C PHE A 65 -1.93 -4.61 -3.50
N SER A 66 -1.04 -4.91 -4.46
CA SER A 66 -0.69 -3.99 -5.54
C SER A 66 -1.90 -3.62 -6.41
N LYS A 67 -2.80 -4.59 -6.69
CA LYS A 67 -4.05 -4.33 -7.40
C LYS A 67 -4.97 -3.40 -6.62
N ILE A 68 -5.12 -3.63 -5.30
CA ILE A 68 -5.92 -2.75 -4.41
C ILE A 68 -5.41 -1.32 -4.48
N VAL A 69 -4.11 -1.12 -4.39
CA VAL A 69 -3.48 0.20 -4.44
C VAL A 69 -3.65 0.85 -5.83
N ALA A 70 -3.44 0.10 -6.91
CA ALA A 70 -3.48 0.63 -8.28
C ALA A 70 -4.90 0.98 -8.76
N TYR A 71 -5.91 0.21 -8.34
CA TYR A 71 -7.26 0.29 -8.89
C TYR A 71 -8.32 0.72 -7.87
N GLY A 72 -7.97 0.80 -6.59
CA GLY A 72 -8.94 0.98 -5.50
C GLY A 72 -9.61 -0.33 -5.08
N HIS A 73 -10.15 -0.35 -3.87
CA HIS A 73 -10.67 -1.55 -3.23
C HIS A 73 -11.95 -2.09 -3.87
N LEU A 74 -12.88 -1.21 -4.29
CA LEU A 74 -14.15 -1.60 -4.92
C LEU A 74 -13.93 -2.21 -6.31
N LYS A 75 -13.09 -1.56 -7.15
CA LYS A 75 -12.73 -2.07 -8.47
C LYS A 75 -11.95 -3.39 -8.38
N THR A 76 -11.04 -3.52 -7.42
CA THR A 76 -10.27 -4.76 -7.21
C THR A 76 -11.14 -5.92 -6.74
N ALA A 77 -12.17 -5.64 -5.93
CA ALA A 77 -13.15 -6.63 -5.48
C ALA A 77 -14.18 -7.01 -6.55
N GLY A 78 -14.14 -6.41 -7.75
CA GLY A 78 -15.13 -6.62 -8.80
C GLY A 78 -16.48 -5.95 -8.54
N ILE A 79 -16.53 -5.00 -7.60
CA ILE A 79 -17.76 -4.31 -7.20
C ILE A 79 -17.90 -3.04 -8.05
N ALA A 80 -18.98 -2.96 -8.84
CA ALA A 80 -19.32 -1.77 -9.60
C ALA A 80 -19.92 -0.71 -8.66
N VAL A 81 -19.32 0.48 -8.62
CA VAL A 81 -19.90 1.66 -7.94
C VAL A 81 -20.73 2.41 -8.96
N LYS A 82 -22.03 2.55 -8.71
CA LYS A 82 -22.85 3.54 -9.40
C LYS A 82 -22.70 4.85 -8.64
N GLU A 83 -22.36 5.91 -9.37
CA GLU A 83 -22.31 7.29 -8.86
C GLU A 83 -23.66 7.74 -8.27
#